data_AF-A0A7S3B1G5-F1
#
_entry.id   AF-A0A7S3B1G5-F1
#
_cell.length_a   1.000
_cell.length_b   1.000
_cell.length_c   1.000
_cell.angle_alpha   90.00
_cell.angle_beta   90.00
_cell.angle_gamma   90.00
#
_symmetry.space_group_name_H-M   'P 1'
#
loop_
_entity.id
_entity.type
_entity.pdbx_description
1 polymer ?
#
loop_
_entity_poly.entity_id
_entity_poly.type
_entity_poly.pdbx_seq_one_letter_code
_entity_poly.pdbx_strand_id
1 'polypeptide(L)'
;INQQALSGLDLNRHPEEVRGVVVAMAQQQQHASQLRAPNLHQKARLQLLPPLVTNLCFSAMRLSPAAPEGLPIPTAILHELALRWFLPVESVQKVWRDFMQASDGRYTLSFARARGTLLVGLAADLQEAVWKFALMDETASQLIEEEMGGAAGLNFEEYLVFRSFVNADCLEEQYRFLWRLLDRDGDGKLSRDDVRTALQLRRAQLGWDAMITERWVKRLFDVVPHSRIEGSLSPADLKQTLHQWADLRLLLSAREPSALRAGRPRRASLISSIGSLLSPRPAA
;
A
#
# COMPACT_ATOMS: atom_id res chain seq x y z
N ILE A 1 -9.02 38.38 7.55
CA ILE A 1 -9.43 39.77 7.23
C ILE A 1 -9.93 39.79 5.79
N ASN A 2 -11.12 40.35 5.56
CA ASN A 2 -11.78 40.36 4.26
C ASN A 2 -11.08 41.36 3.31
N GLN A 3 -10.79 41.00 2.05
CA GLN A 3 -10.04 41.85 1.10
C GLN A 3 -10.69 43.23 0.88
N GLN A 4 -12.02 43.32 1.05
CA GLN A 4 -12.76 44.58 0.99
C GLN A 4 -12.36 45.60 2.08
N ALA A 5 -11.90 45.14 3.26
CA ALA A 5 -11.46 46.04 4.32
C ALA A 5 -10.09 46.67 4.02
N LEU A 6 -9.26 46.01 3.20
CA LEU A 6 -7.94 46.49 2.81
C LEU A 6 -8.01 47.47 1.63
N SER A 7 -8.99 47.33 0.74
CA SER A 7 -9.16 48.25 -0.41
C SER A 7 -9.70 49.63 -0.04
N GLY A 8 -10.25 49.80 1.16
CA GLY A 8 -10.79 51.08 1.65
C GLY A 8 -9.84 51.91 2.50
N LEU A 9 -8.66 51.39 2.85
CA LEU A 9 -7.69 52.08 3.69
C LEU A 9 -6.78 52.97 2.83
N ASP A 10 -7.02 54.28 2.87
CA ASP A 10 -6.11 55.29 2.30
C ASP A 10 -4.85 55.38 3.20
N LEU A 11 -3.79 54.70 2.77
CA LEU A 11 -2.55 54.47 3.54
C LEU A 11 -1.86 55.76 4.01
N ASN A 12 -2.20 56.91 3.42
CA ASN A 12 -1.59 58.21 3.77
C ASN A 12 -2.37 58.99 4.83
N ARG A 13 -3.62 58.64 5.13
CA ARG A 13 -4.48 59.45 6.02
C ARG A 13 -4.55 58.95 7.47
N HIS A 14 -4.36 57.65 7.71
CA HIS A 14 -4.56 57.06 9.04
C HIS A 14 -3.43 56.07 9.42
N PRO A 15 -2.21 56.56 9.67
CA PRO A 15 -1.04 55.72 9.91
C PRO A 15 -1.16 54.82 11.16
N GLU A 16 -1.91 55.26 12.17
CA GLU A 16 -2.12 54.47 13.39
C GLU A 16 -3.10 53.29 13.16
N GLU A 17 -4.10 53.45 12.28
CA GLU A 17 -5.01 52.37 11.90
C GLU A 17 -4.30 51.33 11.02
N VAL A 18 -3.44 51.79 10.11
CA VAL A 18 -2.57 50.90 9.32
C VAL A 18 -1.64 50.10 10.21
N ARG A 19 -1.05 50.73 11.24
CA ARG A 19 -0.21 50.04 12.23
C ARG A 19 -1.01 48.96 12.97
N GLY A 20 -2.25 49.24 13.36
CA GLY A 20 -3.15 48.26 13.97
C GLY A 20 -3.44 47.06 13.06
N VAL A 21 -3.72 47.30 11.77
CA VAL A 21 -3.97 46.24 10.79
C VAL A 21 -2.72 45.41 10.52
N VAL A 22 -1.54 46.03 10.43
CA VAL A 22 -0.26 45.32 10.24
C VAL A 22 0.07 44.43 11.44
N VAL A 23 -0.16 44.91 12.66
CA VAL A 23 0.02 44.10 13.89
C VAL A 23 -0.96 42.92 13.92
N ALA A 24 -2.23 43.15 13.56
CA ALA A 24 -3.24 42.09 13.47
C ALA A 24 -2.90 41.05 12.39
N MET A 25 -2.39 41.49 11.23
CA MET A 25 -1.93 40.59 10.17
C MET A 25 -0.70 39.78 10.57
N ALA A 26 0.26 40.39 11.28
CA ALA A 26 1.43 39.70 11.81
C ALA A 26 1.04 38.64 12.86
N GLN A 27 0.11 38.98 13.77
CA GLN A 27 -0.45 38.04 14.73
C GLN A 27 -1.22 36.90 14.05
N GLN A 28 -2.00 37.19 13.01
CA GLN A 28 -2.71 36.17 12.25
C GLN A 28 -1.75 35.25 11.48
N GLN A 29 -0.67 35.79 10.90
CA GLN A 29 0.39 35.00 10.27
C GLN A 29 1.14 34.12 11.27
N GLN A 30 1.42 34.65 12.47
CA GLN A 30 2.04 33.89 13.55
C GLN A 30 1.11 32.78 14.08
N HIS A 31 -0.19 33.03 14.18
CA HIS A 31 -1.17 32.01 14.54
C HIS A 31 -1.30 30.95 13.44
N ALA A 32 -1.32 31.35 12.17
CA ALA A 32 -1.33 30.43 11.03
C ALA A 32 -0.04 29.58 10.93
N SER A 33 1.12 30.13 11.29
CA SER A 33 2.38 29.38 11.35
C SER A 33 2.42 28.43 12.55
N GLN A 34 1.86 28.82 13.70
CA GLN A 34 1.65 27.95 14.86
C GLN A 34 0.68 26.79 14.57
N LEU A 35 -0.37 27.02 13.77
CA LEU A 35 -1.27 25.97 13.28
C LEU A 35 -0.64 25.08 12.21
N ARG A 36 0.38 25.58 11.47
CA ARG A 36 1.17 24.78 10.51
C ARG A 36 2.28 23.96 11.16
N ALA A 37 2.71 24.31 12.37
CA ALA A 37 3.82 23.68 13.07
C ALA A 37 3.60 22.23 13.55
N PRO A 38 2.40 21.73 13.91
CA PRO A 38 2.26 20.34 14.36
C PRO A 38 2.37 19.32 13.22
N ASN A 39 2.20 19.74 11.95
CA ASN A 39 2.09 18.82 10.81
C ASN A 39 3.38 18.64 9.99
N LEU A 40 4.45 19.37 10.28
CA LEU A 40 5.73 19.18 9.60
C LEU A 40 6.50 17.94 10.07
N HIS A 41 6.38 17.56 11.35
CA HIS A 41 6.95 16.31 11.85
C HIS A 41 6.18 15.06 11.39
N GLN A 42 4.91 15.20 11.01
CA GLN A 42 4.13 14.12 10.41
C GLN A 42 4.40 13.99 8.90
N LYS A 43 4.54 15.11 8.16
CA LYS A 43 4.90 15.09 6.74
C LYS A 43 6.34 14.65 6.46
N ALA A 44 7.29 14.90 7.36
CA ALA A 44 8.65 14.39 7.23
C ALA A 44 8.76 12.87 7.46
N ARG A 45 7.77 12.24 8.11
CA ARG A 45 7.75 10.79 8.38
C ARG A 45 7.11 9.93 7.29
N LEU A 46 6.39 10.54 6.34
CA LEU A 46 5.79 9.84 5.19
C LEU A 46 6.72 9.79 3.95
N GLN A 47 7.98 10.24 4.08
CA GLN A 47 9.02 10.08 3.05
C GLN A 47 9.77 8.73 3.16
N LEU A 48 9.05 7.63 3.40
CA LEU A 48 9.63 6.28 3.52
C LEU A 48 9.27 5.35 2.34
N LEU A 49 9.03 5.92 1.17
CA LEU A 49 9.15 5.23 -0.12
C LEU A 49 10.31 5.86 -0.88
N PRO A 50 11.28 5.10 -1.44
CA PRO A 50 12.35 5.70 -2.22
C PRO A 50 11.76 6.35 -3.46
N PRO A 51 12.17 7.58 -3.79
CA PRO A 51 11.88 8.18 -5.08
C PRO A 51 12.98 7.74 -6.03
N LEU A 52 12.80 6.59 -6.68
CA LEU A 52 13.60 6.29 -7.86
C LEU A 52 12.66 6.32 -9.05
N VAL A 53 12.71 7.46 -9.74
CA VAL A 53 12.03 7.88 -11.00
C VAL A 53 10.73 8.70 -10.88
N THR A 54 9.95 8.65 -9.79
CA THR A 54 8.65 9.37 -9.73
C THR A 54 8.70 10.89 -9.50
N ASN A 55 9.79 11.46 -8.97
CA ASN A 55 9.80 12.88 -8.58
C ASN A 55 10.29 13.89 -9.64
N LEU A 56 11.03 13.47 -10.67
CA LEU A 56 11.58 14.42 -11.66
C LEU A 56 10.69 14.63 -12.90
N CYS A 57 9.81 13.70 -13.25
CA CYS A 57 8.91 13.87 -14.40
C CYS A 57 7.50 14.35 -14.03
N PHE A 58 6.99 14.07 -12.81
CA PHE A 58 5.56 14.18 -12.52
C PHE A 58 5.08 15.46 -11.83
N SER A 59 5.99 16.26 -11.25
CA SER A 59 5.62 17.57 -10.70
C SER A 59 5.09 18.53 -11.77
N ALA A 60 5.47 18.34 -13.04
CA ALA A 60 4.95 19.07 -14.19
C ALA A 60 3.60 18.53 -14.72
N MET A 61 3.18 17.31 -14.36
CA MET A 61 2.00 16.63 -14.91
C MET A 61 0.74 16.75 -14.05
N ARG A 62 0.84 17.22 -12.80
CA ARG A 62 -0.31 17.33 -11.87
C ARG A 62 -1.37 18.37 -12.26
N LEU A 63 -1.11 19.18 -13.28
CA LEU A 63 -2.05 20.14 -13.86
C LEU A 63 -2.27 19.92 -15.37
N SER A 64 -1.98 18.71 -15.86
CA SER A 64 -2.01 18.45 -17.29
C SER A 64 -3.46 18.47 -17.82
N PRO A 65 -3.77 19.31 -18.83
CA PRO A 65 -5.04 19.23 -19.54
C PRO A 65 -5.21 17.85 -20.17
N ALA A 66 -6.45 17.48 -20.52
CA ALA A 66 -6.73 16.22 -21.23
C ALA A 66 -5.75 16.06 -22.40
N ALA A 67 -5.14 14.88 -22.51
CA ALA A 67 -4.21 14.60 -23.58
C ALA A 67 -4.85 14.87 -24.95
N PRO A 68 -4.12 15.48 -25.91
CA PRO A 68 -4.61 15.57 -27.28
C PRO A 68 -4.84 14.17 -27.86
N GLU A 69 -5.92 14.01 -28.62
CA GLU A 69 -6.21 12.77 -29.35
C GLU A 69 -4.98 12.35 -30.18
N GLY A 70 -4.54 11.11 -30.00
CA GLY A 70 -3.39 10.56 -30.74
C GLY A 70 -2.01 10.74 -30.07
N LEU A 71 -1.94 10.90 -28.75
CA LEU A 71 -0.64 10.85 -28.06
C LEU A 71 0.14 9.57 -28.45
N PRO A 72 1.43 9.70 -28.77
CA PRO A 72 2.26 8.55 -29.05
C PRO A 72 2.30 7.63 -27.83
N ILE A 73 2.13 6.33 -28.07
CA ILE A 73 2.30 5.32 -27.02
C ILE A 73 3.74 5.43 -26.50
N PRO A 74 3.96 5.55 -25.17
CA PRO A 74 5.30 5.67 -24.61
C PRO A 74 6.02 4.31 -24.59
N THR A 75 6.32 3.76 -25.77
CA THR A 75 6.74 2.36 -25.98
C THR A 75 7.93 1.94 -25.12
N ALA A 76 8.92 2.83 -24.93
CA ALA A 76 10.09 2.54 -24.09
C ALA A 76 9.71 2.32 -22.62
N ILE A 77 8.85 3.18 -22.05
CA ILE A 77 8.37 3.08 -20.66
C ILE A 77 7.50 1.84 -20.51
N LEU A 78 6.63 1.54 -21.47
CA LEU A 78 5.79 0.35 -21.42
C LEU A 78 6.61 -0.95 -21.49
N HIS A 79 7.70 -0.96 -22.26
CA HIS A 79 8.62 -2.10 -22.33
C HIS A 79 9.38 -2.28 -21.01
N GLU A 80 9.83 -1.20 -20.37
CA GLU A 80 10.46 -1.25 -19.05
C GLU A 80 9.49 -1.81 -18.00
N LEU A 81 8.25 -1.33 -17.97
CA LEU A 81 7.21 -1.86 -17.08
C LEU A 81 6.90 -3.34 -17.38
N ALA A 82 6.85 -3.73 -18.65
CA ALA A 82 6.65 -5.12 -19.05
C ALA A 82 7.77 -6.03 -18.52
N LEU A 83 9.03 -5.61 -18.63
CA LEU A 83 10.16 -6.34 -18.06
C LEU A 83 10.10 -6.40 -16.54
N ARG A 84 9.87 -5.26 -15.88
CA ARG A 84 9.82 -5.14 -14.42
C ARG A 84 8.74 -6.05 -13.82
N TRP A 85 7.55 -6.06 -14.42
CA TRP A 85 6.41 -6.83 -13.93
C TRP A 85 6.29 -8.20 -14.59
N PHE A 86 7.24 -8.58 -15.45
CA PHE A 86 7.26 -9.82 -16.23
C PHE A 86 5.93 -10.08 -16.94
N LEU A 87 5.43 -9.06 -17.61
CA LEU A 87 4.21 -9.08 -18.39
C LEU A 87 4.54 -9.05 -19.89
N PRO A 88 3.74 -9.68 -20.76
CA PRO A 88 3.88 -9.47 -22.21
C PRO A 88 3.71 -7.99 -22.55
N VAL A 89 4.57 -7.45 -23.40
CA VAL A 89 4.55 -6.02 -23.79
C VAL A 89 3.20 -5.64 -24.38
N GLU A 90 2.60 -6.53 -25.16
CA GLU A 90 1.28 -6.36 -25.77
C GLU A 90 0.17 -6.25 -24.73
N SER A 91 0.30 -6.98 -23.62
CA SER A 91 -0.63 -6.91 -22.49
C SER A 91 -0.52 -5.56 -21.78
N VAL A 92 0.70 -5.09 -21.52
CA VAL A 92 0.93 -3.76 -20.92
C VAL A 92 0.41 -2.64 -21.83
N GLN A 93 0.62 -2.74 -23.15
CA GLN A 93 0.09 -1.78 -24.13
C GLN A 93 -1.43 -1.78 -24.20
N LYS A 94 -2.07 -2.95 -24.06
CA LYS A 94 -3.53 -3.04 -23.94
C LYS A 94 -4.02 -2.31 -22.67
N VAL A 95 -3.41 -2.60 -21.52
CA VAL A 95 -3.78 -1.96 -20.24
C VAL A 95 -3.52 -0.45 -20.28
N TRP A 96 -2.48 0.02 -20.97
CA TRP A 96 -2.22 1.44 -21.21
C TRP A 96 -3.36 2.13 -21.96
N ARG A 97 -3.87 1.51 -23.03
CA ARG A 97 -5.01 2.06 -23.78
C ARG A 97 -6.27 2.13 -22.91
N ASP A 98 -6.53 1.07 -22.14
CA ASP A 98 -7.66 1.03 -21.21
C ASP A 98 -7.54 2.13 -20.13
N PHE A 99 -6.33 2.33 -19.58
CA PHE A 99 -6.04 3.38 -18.61
C PHE A 99 -6.27 4.77 -19.20
N MET A 100 -5.71 5.04 -20.40
CA MET A 100 -5.85 6.34 -21.06
C MET A 100 -7.29 6.65 -21.44
N GLN A 101 -8.07 5.63 -21.81
CA GLN A 101 -9.50 5.80 -22.03
C GLN A 101 -10.24 6.11 -20.71
N ALA A 102 -9.94 5.38 -19.63
CA ALA A 102 -10.57 5.57 -18.33
C ALA A 102 -10.23 6.94 -17.70
N SER A 103 -9.03 7.44 -17.95
CA SER A 103 -8.52 8.68 -17.38
C SER A 103 -8.86 9.92 -18.21
N ASP A 104 -9.61 9.77 -19.31
CA ASP A 104 -9.82 10.82 -20.33
C ASP A 104 -8.49 11.45 -20.78
N GLY A 105 -7.50 10.60 -21.03
CA GLY A 105 -6.17 11.02 -21.47
C GLY A 105 -5.26 11.59 -20.37
N ARG A 106 -5.63 11.47 -19.09
CA ARG A 106 -4.80 11.94 -17.97
C ARG A 106 -3.80 10.88 -17.53
N TYR A 107 -2.66 11.32 -16.99
CA TYR A 107 -1.64 10.42 -16.41
C TYR A 107 -2.00 9.90 -15.01
N THR A 108 -3.14 10.32 -14.48
CA THR A 108 -3.70 9.82 -13.22
C THR A 108 -5.16 9.47 -13.41
N LEU A 109 -5.58 8.37 -12.79
CA LEU A 109 -6.95 7.89 -12.80
C LEU A 109 -7.54 8.01 -11.39
N SER A 110 -8.66 8.73 -11.24
CA SER A 110 -9.30 8.83 -9.93
C SER A 110 -9.68 7.45 -9.40
N PHE A 111 -9.58 7.26 -8.08
CA PHE A 111 -9.90 5.98 -7.45
C PHE A 111 -11.30 5.47 -7.78
N ALA A 112 -12.30 6.36 -7.80
CA ALA A 112 -13.67 6.00 -8.20
C ALA A 112 -13.75 5.43 -9.63
N ARG A 113 -13.05 6.03 -10.59
CA ARG A 113 -13.00 5.53 -11.97
C ARG A 113 -12.13 4.28 -12.09
N ALA A 114 -11.03 4.21 -11.36
CA ALA A 114 -10.20 3.01 -11.28
C ALA A 114 -11.03 1.82 -10.79
N ARG A 115 -11.77 1.97 -9.68
CA ARG A 115 -12.68 0.95 -9.15
C ARG A 115 -13.72 0.52 -10.20
N GLY A 116 -14.38 1.47 -10.83
CA GLY A 116 -15.40 1.19 -11.86
C GLY A 116 -14.86 0.48 -13.10
N THR A 117 -13.59 0.68 -13.46
CA THR A 117 -12.98 0.04 -14.64
C THR A 117 -12.26 -1.26 -14.33
N LEU A 118 -11.63 -1.38 -13.17
CA LEU A 118 -10.89 -2.56 -12.74
C LEU A 118 -11.83 -3.69 -12.33
N LEU A 119 -12.95 -3.35 -11.69
CA LEU A 119 -13.85 -4.32 -11.07
C LEU A 119 -15.14 -4.51 -11.86
N VAL A 120 -15.17 -4.03 -13.11
CA VAL A 120 -16.33 -4.16 -13.98
C VAL A 120 -16.67 -5.64 -14.18
N GLY A 121 -17.93 -6.00 -13.98
CA GLY A 121 -18.41 -7.39 -14.11
C GLY A 121 -18.32 -8.25 -12.84
N LEU A 122 -17.65 -7.79 -11.77
CA LEU A 122 -17.71 -8.46 -10.48
C LEU A 122 -19.00 -8.08 -9.73
N ALA A 123 -19.52 -8.99 -8.90
CA ALA A 123 -20.62 -8.69 -7.98
C ALA A 123 -20.21 -7.62 -6.95
N ALA A 124 -21.14 -6.77 -6.51
CA ALA A 124 -20.83 -5.58 -5.72
C ALA A 124 -20.08 -5.87 -4.41
N ASP A 125 -20.43 -6.97 -3.74
CA ASP A 125 -19.77 -7.50 -2.55
C ASP A 125 -18.32 -7.92 -2.82
N LEU A 126 -18.08 -8.59 -3.95
CA LEU A 126 -16.74 -8.94 -4.40
C LEU A 126 -15.94 -7.72 -4.83
N GLN A 127 -16.56 -6.73 -5.49
CA GLN A 127 -15.89 -5.48 -5.82
C GLN A 127 -15.35 -4.81 -4.57
N GLU A 128 -16.17 -4.71 -3.52
CA GLU A 128 -15.75 -4.10 -2.26
C GLU A 128 -14.64 -4.90 -1.57
N ALA A 129 -14.76 -6.23 -1.50
CA ALA A 129 -13.74 -7.07 -0.91
C ALA A 129 -12.39 -6.97 -1.66
N VAL A 130 -12.42 -7.04 -3.00
CA VAL A 130 -11.22 -6.92 -3.83
C VAL A 130 -10.62 -5.52 -3.72
N TRP A 131 -11.43 -4.47 -3.73
CA TRP A 131 -10.96 -3.09 -3.59
C TRP A 131 -10.26 -2.84 -2.25
N LYS A 132 -10.87 -3.31 -1.14
CA LYS A 132 -10.27 -3.24 0.20
C LYS A 132 -8.98 -4.05 0.29
N PHE A 133 -8.95 -5.23 -0.31
CA PHE A 133 -7.75 -6.06 -0.35
C PHE A 133 -6.64 -5.40 -1.17
N ALA A 134 -6.98 -4.87 -2.34
CA ALA A 134 -6.07 -4.25 -3.30
C ALA A 134 -5.44 -2.99 -2.71
N LEU A 135 -6.23 -2.08 -2.14
CA LEU A 135 -5.72 -0.90 -1.45
C LEU A 135 -5.00 -1.24 -0.14
N MET A 136 -5.03 -2.51 0.28
CA MET A 136 -4.47 -3.05 1.52
C MET A 136 -4.96 -2.32 2.78
N ASP A 137 -5.96 -1.43 2.68
CA ASP A 137 -6.32 -0.44 3.70
C ASP A 137 -7.79 0.00 3.60
N GLU A 138 -8.60 -0.42 4.57
CA GLU A 138 -10.02 -0.02 4.69
C GLU A 138 -10.16 1.45 5.09
N THR A 139 -9.28 1.93 5.97
CA THR A 139 -9.22 3.33 6.40
C THR A 139 -8.70 4.26 5.31
N ALA A 140 -7.68 3.87 4.53
CA ALA A 140 -7.25 4.68 3.40
C ALA A 140 -8.28 4.65 2.28
N SER A 141 -8.99 3.55 2.01
CA SER A 141 -10.10 3.58 1.06
C SER A 141 -11.17 4.61 1.48
N GLN A 142 -11.53 4.66 2.77
CA GLN A 142 -12.51 5.62 3.29
C GLN A 142 -11.97 7.06 3.35
N LEU A 143 -10.73 7.28 3.82
CA LEU A 143 -10.08 8.61 3.85
C LEU A 143 -9.81 9.15 2.43
N ILE A 144 -9.44 8.29 1.48
CA ILE A 144 -9.29 8.64 0.07
C ILE A 144 -10.64 9.04 -0.54
N GLU A 145 -11.72 8.36 -0.16
CA GLU A 145 -13.08 8.69 -0.61
C GLU A 145 -13.64 9.96 0.06
N GLU A 146 -13.31 10.23 1.34
CA GLU A 146 -13.87 11.35 2.12
C GLU A 146 -13.01 12.64 2.09
N GLU A 147 -11.68 12.56 2.27
CA GLU A 147 -10.81 13.75 2.31
C GLU A 147 -10.37 14.23 0.92
N MET A 148 -10.37 13.37 -0.09
CA MET A 148 -9.73 13.68 -1.37
C MET A 148 -10.69 13.95 -2.53
N GLY A 149 -11.65 14.84 -2.30
CA GLY A 149 -12.32 15.61 -3.36
C GLY A 149 -11.38 16.39 -4.30
N GLY A 150 -10.05 16.21 -4.21
CA GLY A 150 -9.03 16.80 -5.07
C GLY A 150 -7.84 15.87 -5.38
N ALA A 151 -7.72 15.51 -6.66
CA ALA A 151 -6.50 15.23 -7.42
C ALA A 151 -5.61 14.00 -7.12
N ALA A 152 -5.78 13.24 -6.05
CA ALA A 152 -5.02 12.00 -5.88
C ALA A 152 -5.76 10.79 -6.48
N GLY A 153 -5.04 10.06 -7.32
CA GLY A 153 -5.53 8.94 -8.10
C GLY A 153 -4.38 8.02 -8.47
N LEU A 154 -4.69 6.86 -9.02
CA LEU A 154 -3.71 5.88 -9.44
C LEU A 154 -2.91 6.41 -10.64
N ASN A 155 -1.60 6.27 -10.58
CA ASN A 155 -0.77 6.35 -11.77
C ASN A 155 -0.91 5.07 -12.62
N PHE A 156 -0.34 5.05 -13.81
CA PHE A 156 -0.47 3.91 -14.71
C PHE A 156 0.17 2.62 -14.16
N GLU A 157 1.33 2.70 -13.50
CA GLU A 157 1.99 1.52 -12.95
C GLU A 157 1.13 0.89 -11.84
N GLU A 158 0.57 1.71 -10.95
CA GLU A 158 -0.36 1.22 -9.91
C GLU A 158 -1.61 0.59 -10.54
N TYR A 159 -2.19 1.25 -11.55
CA TYR A 159 -3.32 0.70 -12.30
C TYR A 159 -2.99 -0.63 -12.98
N LEU A 160 -1.80 -0.74 -13.60
CA LEU A 160 -1.31 -1.95 -14.25
C LEU A 160 -1.19 -3.10 -13.25
N VAL A 161 -0.60 -2.85 -12.07
CA VAL A 161 -0.47 -3.84 -11.00
C VAL A 161 -1.85 -4.31 -10.55
N PHE A 162 -2.77 -3.38 -10.29
CA PHE A 162 -4.13 -3.73 -9.89
C PHE A 162 -4.88 -4.53 -10.94
N ARG A 163 -4.84 -4.09 -12.20
CA ARG A 163 -5.52 -4.77 -13.29
C ARG A 163 -4.98 -6.17 -13.51
N SER A 164 -3.67 -6.34 -13.41
CA SER A 164 -3.02 -7.65 -13.55
C SER A 164 -3.35 -8.57 -12.37
N PHE A 165 -3.45 -8.02 -11.15
CA PHE A 165 -3.88 -8.77 -9.98
C PHE A 165 -5.35 -9.24 -10.10
N VAL A 166 -6.26 -8.36 -10.51
CA VAL A 166 -7.69 -8.69 -10.64
C VAL A 166 -7.94 -9.69 -11.77
N ASN A 167 -7.20 -9.58 -12.88
CA ASN A 167 -7.33 -10.46 -14.05
C ASN A 167 -6.50 -11.74 -13.98
N ALA A 168 -5.79 -11.99 -12.87
CA ALA A 168 -5.01 -13.21 -12.71
C ALA A 168 -5.95 -14.43 -12.70
N ASP A 169 -5.62 -15.44 -13.52
CA ASP A 169 -6.49 -16.61 -13.74
C ASP A 169 -6.50 -17.56 -12.52
N CYS A 170 -5.48 -17.44 -11.66
CA CYS A 170 -5.36 -18.28 -10.48
C CYS A 170 -4.72 -17.55 -9.29
N LEU A 171 -4.92 -18.12 -8.09
CA LEU A 171 -4.35 -17.61 -6.84
C LEU A 171 -2.82 -17.56 -6.87
N GLU A 172 -2.17 -18.45 -7.61
CA GLU A 172 -0.70 -18.46 -7.71
C GLU A 172 -0.17 -17.23 -8.46
N GLU A 173 -0.86 -16.78 -9.51
CA GLU A 173 -0.51 -15.55 -10.23
C GLU A 173 -0.75 -14.32 -9.36
N GLN A 174 -1.87 -14.28 -8.64
CA GLN A 174 -2.15 -13.22 -7.65
C GLN A 174 -1.06 -13.13 -6.58
N TYR A 175 -0.62 -14.28 -6.05
CA TYR A 175 0.48 -14.36 -5.09
C TYR A 175 1.80 -13.87 -5.71
N ARG A 176 2.10 -14.25 -6.95
CA ARG A 176 3.31 -13.80 -7.66
C ARG A 176 3.32 -12.28 -7.85
N PHE A 177 2.17 -11.67 -8.12
CA PHE A 177 2.05 -10.21 -8.20
C PHE A 177 2.27 -9.53 -6.85
N LEU A 178 1.62 -10.01 -5.79
CA LEU A 178 1.84 -9.48 -4.44
C LEU A 178 3.30 -9.63 -4.01
N TRP A 179 3.92 -10.76 -4.35
CA TRP A 179 5.34 -10.99 -4.05
C TRP A 179 6.22 -9.92 -4.69
N ARG A 180 6.05 -9.65 -5.99
CA ARG A 180 6.81 -8.61 -6.72
C ARG A 180 6.55 -7.20 -6.20
N LEU A 181 5.35 -6.94 -5.70
CA LEU A 181 5.04 -5.65 -5.09
C LEU A 181 5.82 -5.44 -3.78
N LEU A 182 6.05 -6.53 -3.04
CA LEU A 182 6.80 -6.51 -1.79
C LEU A 182 8.32 -6.57 -2.02
N ASP A 183 8.77 -7.28 -3.05
CA ASP A 183 10.17 -7.42 -3.46
C ASP A 183 10.63 -6.14 -4.19
N ARG A 184 11.17 -5.18 -3.43
CA ARG A 184 11.40 -3.82 -3.93
C ARG A 184 12.64 -3.69 -4.80
N ASP A 185 13.66 -4.52 -4.59
CA ASP A 185 14.87 -4.52 -5.39
C ASP A 185 14.81 -5.53 -6.55
N GLY A 186 13.81 -6.40 -6.56
CA GLY A 186 13.53 -7.33 -7.65
C GLY A 186 14.48 -8.52 -7.69
N ASP A 187 15.10 -8.87 -6.56
CA ASP A 187 16.03 -10.00 -6.46
C ASP A 187 15.33 -11.36 -6.40
N GLY A 188 13.99 -11.36 -6.35
CA GLY A 188 13.13 -12.54 -6.27
C GLY A 188 12.88 -13.01 -4.84
N LYS A 189 13.44 -12.35 -3.82
CA LYS A 189 13.31 -12.67 -2.40
C LYS A 189 12.75 -11.46 -1.64
N LEU A 190 12.29 -11.71 -0.41
CA LEU A 190 11.91 -10.61 0.50
C LEU A 190 12.96 -10.47 1.57
N SER A 191 13.66 -9.34 1.57
CA SER A 191 14.54 -8.95 2.66
C SER A 191 13.74 -8.58 3.91
N ARG A 192 14.43 -8.41 5.04
CA ARG A 192 13.80 -7.86 6.26
C ARG A 192 13.23 -6.46 6.04
N ASP A 193 13.85 -5.68 5.17
CA ASP A 193 13.45 -4.30 4.90
C ASP A 193 12.16 -4.28 4.07
N ASP A 194 12.02 -5.19 3.11
CA ASP A 194 10.79 -5.38 2.32
C ASP A 194 9.61 -5.73 3.21
N VAL A 195 9.79 -6.74 4.07
CA VAL A 195 8.76 -7.16 5.04
C VAL A 195 8.45 -6.02 6.01
N ARG A 196 9.46 -5.28 6.48
CA ARG A 196 9.23 -4.12 7.36
C ARG A 196 8.40 -3.05 6.66
N THR A 197 8.70 -2.70 5.41
CA THR A 197 7.91 -1.75 4.63
C THR A 197 6.48 -2.25 4.45
N ALA A 198 6.29 -3.53 4.13
CA ALA A 198 4.96 -4.13 4.03
C ALA A 198 4.16 -3.99 5.35
N LEU A 199 4.82 -4.23 6.49
CA LEU A 199 4.20 -4.14 7.80
C LEU A 199 4.02 -2.69 8.28
N GLN A 200 4.75 -1.71 7.74
CA GLN A 200 4.52 -0.28 8.06
C GLN A 200 3.14 0.19 7.59
N LEU A 201 2.62 -0.35 6.48
CA LEU A 201 1.24 -0.10 6.06
C LEU A 201 0.24 -0.59 7.11
N ARG A 202 0.43 -1.83 7.60
CA ARG A 202 -0.38 -2.39 8.69
C ARG A 202 -0.19 -1.64 10.00
N ARG A 203 1.01 -1.11 10.25
CA ARG A 203 1.32 -0.32 11.43
C ARG A 203 0.43 0.93 11.53
N ALA A 204 0.27 1.64 10.42
CA ALA A 204 -0.61 2.82 10.36
C ALA A 204 -2.07 2.43 10.63
N GLN A 205 -2.53 1.31 10.07
CA GLN A 205 -3.92 0.83 10.18
C GLN A 205 -4.28 0.34 11.57
N LEU A 206 -3.41 -0.46 12.18
CA LEU A 206 -3.68 -1.14 13.46
C LEU A 206 -3.17 -0.34 14.65
N GLY A 207 -2.64 0.86 14.43
CA GLY A 207 -2.02 1.68 15.46
C GLY A 207 -0.80 1.01 16.09
N TRP A 208 -0.12 0.11 15.39
CA TRP A 208 1.07 -0.55 15.94
C TRP A 208 2.19 0.46 16.14
N ASP A 209 3.00 0.24 17.17
CA ASP A 209 4.25 0.96 17.30
C ASP A 209 5.37 0.28 16.47
N ALA A 210 6.54 0.91 16.45
CA ALA A 210 7.71 0.36 15.78
C ALA A 210 8.13 -0.98 16.39
N MET A 211 7.94 -1.15 17.71
CA MET A 211 8.37 -2.35 18.43
C MET A 211 7.53 -3.58 18.05
N ILE A 212 6.21 -3.43 17.93
CA ILE A 212 5.30 -4.47 17.44
C ILE A 212 5.69 -4.87 16.02
N THR A 213 5.97 -3.89 15.16
CA THR A 213 6.40 -4.12 13.78
C THR A 213 7.69 -4.95 13.73
N GLU A 214 8.74 -4.56 14.46
CA GLU A 214 9.99 -5.33 14.52
C GLU A 214 9.81 -6.72 15.14
N ARG A 215 8.96 -6.87 16.16
CA ARG A 215 8.64 -8.18 16.75
C ARG A 215 8.03 -9.10 15.69
N TRP A 216 7.18 -8.58 14.83
CA TRP A 216 6.58 -9.35 13.74
C TRP A 216 7.56 -9.69 12.63
N VAL A 217 8.38 -8.73 12.19
CA VAL A 217 9.46 -9.01 11.22
C VAL A 217 10.34 -10.13 11.76
N LYS A 218 10.81 -10.01 13.00
CA LYS A 218 11.61 -11.05 13.64
C LYS A 218 10.89 -12.39 13.71
N ARG A 219 9.62 -12.41 14.16
CA ARG A 219 8.80 -13.63 14.26
C ARG A 219 8.67 -14.32 12.90
N LEU A 220 8.42 -13.58 11.83
CA LEU A 220 8.30 -14.13 10.47
C LEU A 220 9.58 -14.87 10.07
N PHE A 221 10.73 -14.21 10.21
CA PHE A 221 12.03 -14.77 9.85
C PHE A 221 12.51 -15.89 10.79
N ASP A 222 12.05 -15.89 12.04
CA ASP A 222 12.32 -16.97 12.98
C ASP A 222 11.50 -18.23 12.64
N VAL A 223 10.33 -18.08 12.02
CA VAL A 223 9.42 -19.20 11.76
C VAL A 223 9.73 -19.88 10.44
N VAL A 224 10.13 -19.12 9.44
CA VAL A 224 10.44 -19.64 8.11
C VAL A 224 11.84 -20.30 8.15
N PRO A 225 11.96 -21.62 7.94
CA PRO A 225 13.18 -22.37 8.26
C PRO A 225 14.45 -21.86 7.57
N HIS A 226 14.37 -21.53 6.28
CA HIS A 226 15.52 -21.11 5.47
C HIS A 226 15.87 -19.63 5.64
N SER A 227 14.93 -18.78 6.07
CA SER A 227 15.18 -17.35 6.20
C SER A 227 16.09 -16.97 7.36
N ARG A 228 16.24 -17.86 8.35
CA ARG A 228 17.21 -17.64 9.44
C ARG A 228 18.65 -17.62 8.96
N ILE A 229 18.94 -18.38 7.91
CA ILE A 229 20.28 -18.55 7.37
C ILE A 229 20.54 -17.50 6.29
N GLU A 230 19.59 -17.33 5.36
CA GLU A 230 19.79 -16.44 4.21
C GLU A 230 19.46 -14.97 4.50
N GLY A 231 18.78 -14.66 5.60
CA GLY A 231 18.34 -13.30 5.90
C GLY A 231 17.27 -12.76 4.94
N SER A 232 16.74 -13.60 4.05
CA SER A 232 15.71 -13.31 3.06
C SER A 232 14.69 -14.46 3.01
N LEU A 233 13.49 -14.17 2.50
CA LEU A 233 12.41 -15.15 2.32
C LEU A 233 12.30 -15.49 0.84
N SER A 234 12.27 -16.77 0.47
CA SER A 234 11.92 -17.18 -0.89
C SER A 234 10.40 -17.35 -1.03
N PRO A 235 9.83 -17.25 -2.25
CA PRO A 235 8.41 -17.49 -2.49
C PRO A 235 7.97 -18.87 -2.03
N ALA A 236 8.81 -19.89 -2.26
CA ALA A 236 8.53 -21.28 -1.92
C ALA A 236 8.48 -21.48 -0.40
N ASP A 237 9.44 -20.90 0.32
CA ASP A 237 9.50 -21.00 1.78
C ASP A 237 8.31 -20.33 2.45
N LEU A 238 7.91 -19.14 1.99
CA LEU A 238 6.75 -18.46 2.55
C LEU A 238 5.46 -19.23 2.21
N LYS A 239 5.30 -19.70 0.96
CA LYS A 239 4.13 -20.51 0.55
C LYS A 239 4.01 -21.76 1.42
N GLN A 240 5.10 -22.50 1.59
CA GLN A 240 5.14 -23.69 2.44
C GLN A 240 4.80 -23.36 3.89
N THR A 241 5.37 -22.28 4.43
CA THR A 241 5.12 -21.86 5.82
C THR A 241 3.67 -21.43 6.01
N LEU A 242 3.07 -20.68 5.08
CA LEU A 242 1.67 -20.26 5.13
C LEU A 242 0.70 -21.45 5.15
N HIS A 243 1.00 -22.51 4.40
CA HIS A 243 0.22 -23.74 4.44
C HIS A 243 0.30 -24.41 5.82
N GLN A 244 1.50 -24.42 6.42
CA GLN A 244 1.76 -25.12 7.67
C GLN A 244 1.37 -24.33 8.93
N TRP A 245 1.33 -23.00 8.86
CA TRP A 245 1.16 -22.13 10.03
C TRP A 245 -0.13 -21.31 9.95
N ALA A 246 -1.14 -21.73 10.71
CA ALA A 246 -2.38 -20.97 10.90
C ALA A 246 -2.11 -19.59 11.52
N ASP A 247 -1.15 -19.47 12.44
CA ASP A 247 -0.80 -18.19 13.07
C ASP A 247 -0.19 -17.18 12.09
N LEU A 248 0.53 -17.64 11.08
CA LEU A 248 1.05 -16.77 10.03
C LEU A 248 -0.07 -16.28 9.11
N ARG A 249 -1.08 -17.12 8.86
CA ARG A 249 -2.31 -16.69 8.21
C ARG A 249 -3.08 -15.69 9.08
N LEU A 250 -3.08 -15.88 10.40
CA LEU A 250 -3.68 -14.94 11.35
C LEU A 250 -2.95 -13.59 11.39
N LEU A 251 -1.61 -13.60 11.28
CA LEU A 251 -0.74 -12.43 11.16
C LEU A 251 -1.11 -11.62 9.90
N LEU A 252 -1.24 -12.28 8.75
CA LEU A 252 -1.70 -11.63 7.52
C LEU A 252 -3.15 -11.14 7.61
N SER A 253 -3.97 -11.77 8.46
CA SER A 253 -5.34 -11.32 8.79
C SER A 253 -5.41 -10.30 9.94
N ALA A 254 -4.27 -9.71 10.33
CA ALA A 254 -4.20 -8.52 11.18
C ALA A 254 -4.69 -8.66 12.64
N ARG A 255 -4.76 -9.87 13.20
CA ARG A 255 -4.91 -10.01 14.66
C ARG A 255 -3.54 -10.00 15.32
N GLU A 256 -3.34 -9.10 16.30
CA GLU A 256 -2.17 -9.14 17.18
C GLU A 256 -2.02 -10.59 17.67
N PRO A 257 -0.81 -11.17 17.62
CA PRO A 257 -0.64 -12.52 18.11
C PRO A 257 -0.90 -12.37 19.60
N SER A 258 -2.06 -12.83 20.07
CA SER A 258 -2.35 -12.86 21.49
C SER A 258 -1.10 -13.45 22.15
N ALA A 259 -0.68 -12.91 23.29
CA ALA A 259 0.48 -13.38 24.05
C ALA A 259 0.28 -14.81 24.61
N LEU A 260 -0.33 -15.69 23.81
CA LEU A 260 -0.50 -17.11 23.93
C LEU A 260 0.87 -17.75 23.93
N ARG A 261 1.37 -17.83 25.15
CA ARG A 261 2.21 -18.90 25.70
C ARG A 261 3.45 -19.19 24.87
N ALA A 262 4.58 -18.87 25.47
CA ALA A 262 5.86 -19.54 25.26
C ALA A 262 5.81 -21.07 25.59
N GLY A 263 4.72 -21.76 25.24
CA GLY A 263 4.67 -23.19 25.17
C GLY A 263 5.41 -23.60 23.91
N ARG A 264 6.60 -24.18 24.09
CA ARG A 264 7.33 -24.92 23.07
C ARG A 264 6.37 -25.68 22.15
N PRO A 265 6.66 -25.82 20.84
CA PRO A 265 6.04 -26.88 20.07
C PRO A 265 6.33 -28.19 20.80
N ARG A 266 5.29 -28.78 21.42
CA ARG A 266 5.36 -30.18 21.82
C ARG A 266 5.60 -30.93 20.52
N ARG A 267 6.84 -31.36 20.29
CA ARG A 267 7.10 -32.52 19.46
C ARG A 267 6.14 -33.58 19.97
N ALA A 268 5.13 -33.90 19.17
CA ALA A 268 4.34 -35.08 19.37
C ALA A 268 5.34 -36.24 19.42
N SER A 269 5.57 -36.77 20.62
CA SER A 269 6.15 -38.09 20.81
C SER A 269 5.14 -39.06 20.21
N LEU A 270 5.28 -39.35 18.92
CA LEU A 270 4.46 -40.29 18.18
C LEU A 270 4.94 -41.74 18.36
N ILE A 271 5.60 -42.05 19.48
CA ILE A 271 5.97 -43.42 19.87
C ILE A 271 5.86 -43.57 21.40
N SER A 272 4.63 -43.60 21.90
CA SER A 272 4.24 -44.40 23.07
C SER A 272 2.75 -44.20 23.31
N SER A 273 1.99 -45.29 23.49
CA SER A 273 0.55 -45.32 23.83
C SER A 273 -0.45 -45.57 22.70
N ILE A 274 -0.11 -46.43 21.72
CA ILE A 274 -1.12 -47.32 21.11
C ILE A 274 -0.62 -48.74 21.32
N GLY A 275 -0.97 -49.31 22.48
CA GLY A 275 -0.48 -50.62 22.92
C GLY A 275 -1.15 -51.04 24.21
N SER A 276 -2.48 -51.05 24.23
CA SER A 276 -3.33 -51.83 25.15
C SER A 276 -4.77 -51.35 25.00
N LEU A 277 -5.56 -52.06 24.17
CA LEU A 277 -7.01 -52.24 24.32
C LEU A 277 -7.58 -52.96 23.08
N LEU A 278 -6.98 -54.09 22.69
CA LEU A 278 -7.65 -55.14 21.92
C LEU A 278 -7.05 -56.49 22.35
N SER A 279 -7.79 -57.22 23.18
CA SER A 279 -7.50 -58.61 23.53
C SER A 279 -7.79 -59.54 22.34
N PRO A 280 -7.14 -60.71 22.30
CA PRO A 280 -7.86 -61.95 22.03
C PRO A 280 -7.76 -62.89 23.24
N ARG A 281 -8.94 -63.29 23.74
CA ARG A 281 -9.10 -64.39 24.69
C ARG A 281 -8.94 -65.70 23.90
N PRO A 282 -8.05 -66.63 24.27
CA PRO A 282 -8.03 -67.94 23.63
C PRO A 282 -9.19 -68.79 24.14
N ALA A 283 -9.76 -69.58 23.23
CA ALA A 283 -10.73 -70.62 23.52
C ALA A 283 -10.03 -71.85 24.11
N ALA A 284 -10.52 -72.30 25.27
CA ALA A 284 -10.55 -73.68 25.74
C ALA A 284 -11.50 -73.74 26.95
#